data_AF-A0A2H6J0M8-F1
#
_entry.id   AF-A0A2H6J0M8-F1
#
_cell.length_a   1.000
_cell.length_b   1.000
_cell.length_c   1.000
_cell.angle_alpha   90.00
_cell.angle_beta   90.00
_cell.angle_gamma   90.00
#
_symmetry.space_group_name_H-M   'P 1'
#
loop_
_entity.id
_entity.type
_entity.pdbx_description
1 polymer ?
#
loop_
_entity_poly.entity_id
_entity_poly.type
_entity_poly.pdbx_seq_one_letter_code
_entity_poly.pdbx_strand_id
1 'polypeptide(L)'
;MPLTGGYRRTPVMRIGADIYCDSQCILREIDRRHVEPTFFPGGGFGLPWAISRWTDAILFDLVVRVALGSAPGDLPGEALEIARMAEPETKEKADPLDPQGLAPGMTVSVTPDGDGGDPEVGGIVRMVTRDTIAILRDDEQVGSVCVHFPRVGYRVSAI
;
A
#
# COMPACT_ATOMS: atom_id res chain seq x y z
N MET A 1 8.52 -7.63 10.64
CA MET A 1 8.37 -7.79 9.18
C MET A 1 9.32 -6.82 8.50
N PRO A 2 10.55 -7.26 8.16
CA PRO A 2 11.61 -6.41 7.62
C PRO A 2 11.19 -5.69 6.32
N LEU A 3 10.47 -6.40 5.44
CA LEU A 3 10.03 -5.90 4.13
C LEU A 3 9.07 -4.71 4.19
N THR A 4 8.09 -4.75 5.09
CA THR A 4 6.99 -3.77 5.12
C THR A 4 7.20 -2.68 6.15
N GLY A 5 8.31 -2.72 6.89
CA GLY A 5 8.59 -1.76 7.95
C GLY A 5 7.63 -1.82 9.13
N GLY A 6 6.92 -2.94 9.30
CA GLY A 6 5.97 -3.15 10.39
C GLY A 6 4.53 -3.32 9.93
N TYR A 7 4.15 -2.88 8.72
CA TYR A 7 2.79 -3.05 8.21
C TYR A 7 2.39 -4.54 8.15
N ARG A 8 1.24 -4.87 8.74
CA ARG A 8 0.81 -6.27 9.01
C ARG A 8 -0.42 -6.72 8.22
N ARG A 9 -1.01 -5.85 7.42
CA ARG A 9 -2.18 -6.24 6.61
C ARG A 9 -1.73 -7.05 5.40
N THR A 10 -2.66 -7.84 4.90
CA THR A 10 -2.46 -8.72 3.73
C THR A 10 -3.57 -8.47 2.71
N PRO A 11 -3.29 -8.59 1.41
CA PRO A 11 -2.03 -9.00 0.79
C PRO A 11 -1.00 -7.88 0.66
N VAL A 12 0.26 -8.25 0.41
CA VAL A 12 1.35 -7.36 -0.01
C VAL A 12 1.98 -7.95 -1.26
N MET A 13 2.19 -7.14 -2.31
CA MET A 13 2.93 -7.57 -3.51
C MET A 13 4.36 -7.06 -3.43
N ARG A 14 5.31 -7.86 -3.90
CA ARG A 14 6.71 -7.48 -3.99
C ARG A 14 7.23 -7.67 -5.41
N ILE A 15 7.94 -6.66 -5.91
CA ILE A 15 8.72 -6.73 -7.15
C ILE A 15 10.10 -6.15 -6.86
N GLY A 16 11.13 -6.99 -6.85
CA GLY A 16 12.47 -6.54 -6.46
C GLY A 16 12.50 -6.01 -5.02
N ALA A 17 12.89 -4.76 -4.81
CA ALA A 17 12.83 -4.09 -3.52
C ALA A 17 11.69 -3.06 -3.42
N ASP A 18 10.76 -3.07 -4.38
CA ASP A 18 9.49 -2.34 -4.29
C ASP A 18 8.41 -3.23 -3.65
N ILE A 19 7.83 -2.71 -2.57
CA ILE A 19 6.84 -3.39 -1.73
C ILE A 19 5.54 -2.61 -1.83
N TYR A 20 4.51 -3.22 -2.41
CA TYR A 20 3.19 -2.61 -2.62
C TYR A 20 2.23 -3.11 -1.55
N CYS A 21 2.00 -2.26 -0.55
CA CYS A 21 1.02 -2.47 0.50
C CYS A 21 -0.37 -2.08 -0.02
N ASP A 22 -1.40 -2.82 0.40
CA ASP A 22 -2.80 -2.62 0.01
C ASP A 22 -3.15 -3.05 -1.43
N SER A 23 -4.30 -3.70 -1.60
CA SER A 23 -4.77 -4.17 -2.91
C SER A 23 -4.88 -3.04 -3.93
N GLN A 24 -5.15 -1.80 -3.51
CA GLN A 24 -5.22 -0.65 -4.40
C GLN A 24 -3.88 -0.32 -5.07
N CYS A 25 -2.77 -0.38 -4.33
CA CYS A 25 -1.43 -0.19 -4.94
C CYS A 25 -1.06 -1.37 -5.83
N ILE A 26 -1.40 -2.59 -5.40
CA ILE A 26 -1.13 -3.81 -6.15
C ILE A 26 -1.83 -3.76 -7.52
N LEU A 27 -3.13 -3.48 -7.54
CA LEU A 27 -3.91 -3.42 -8.78
C LEU A 27 -3.42 -2.32 -9.72
N ARG A 28 -3.06 -1.15 -9.20
CA ARG A 28 -2.49 -0.06 -10.03
C ARG A 28 -1.14 -0.43 -10.62
N GLU A 29 -0.28 -1.08 -9.86
CA GLU A 29 1.02 -1.51 -10.38
C GLU A 29 0.87 -2.61 -11.43
N ILE A 30 -0.06 -3.55 -11.25
CA ILE A 30 -0.39 -4.57 -12.25
C ILE A 30 -0.91 -3.91 -13.53
N ASP A 31 -1.88 -2.99 -13.44
CA ASP A 31 -2.45 -2.28 -14.58
C ASP A 31 -1.39 -1.42 -15.31
N ARG A 32 -0.47 -0.80 -14.56
CA ARG A 32 0.66 -0.03 -15.12
C ARG A 32 1.61 -0.92 -15.94
N ARG A 33 1.87 -2.15 -15.49
CA ARG A 33 2.77 -3.10 -16.17
C ARG A 33 2.07 -3.84 -17.32
N HIS A 34 0.76 -4.05 -17.20
CA HIS A 34 -0.08 -4.76 -18.17
C HIS A 34 -1.28 -3.91 -18.55
N VAL A 35 -1.05 -2.94 -19.44
CA VAL A 35 -2.06 -1.96 -19.87
C VAL A 35 -3.26 -2.62 -20.55
N GLU A 36 -3.09 -3.81 -21.15
CA GLU A 36 -4.19 -4.60 -21.71
C GLU A 36 -4.16 -6.06 -21.22
N PRO A 37 -5.29 -6.61 -20.73
CA PRO A 37 -6.56 -5.93 -20.48
C PRO A 37 -6.49 -5.01 -19.24
N THR A 38 -7.03 -3.78 -19.35
CA THR A 38 -7.08 -2.84 -18.21
C THR A 38 -8.24 -3.15 -17.27
N PHE A 39 -8.07 -2.80 -15.98
CA PHE A 39 -9.15 -2.79 -15.01
C PHE A 39 -10.13 -1.61 -15.19
N PHE A 40 -9.81 -0.65 -16.07
CA PHE A 40 -10.60 0.57 -16.31
C PHE A 40 -11.13 0.63 -17.75
N PRO A 41 -12.10 -0.25 -18.12
CA PRO A 41 -12.62 -0.30 -19.47
C PRO A 41 -13.27 1.03 -19.88
N GLY A 42 -13.06 1.43 -21.14
CA GLY A 42 -13.62 2.68 -21.69
C GLY A 42 -13.02 3.97 -21.11
N GLY A 43 -11.88 3.90 -20.40
CA GLY A 43 -11.24 5.05 -19.77
C GLY A 43 -11.99 5.61 -18.56
N GLY A 44 -12.99 4.87 -18.06
CA GLY A 44 -13.79 5.28 -16.90
C GLY A 44 -13.08 4.95 -15.60
N PHE A 45 -12.44 5.93 -14.96
CA PHE A 45 -11.77 5.73 -13.67
C PHE A 45 -12.70 5.87 -12.47
N GLY A 46 -13.67 6.79 -12.52
CA GLY A 46 -14.45 7.20 -11.34
C GLY A 46 -15.38 6.12 -10.78
N LEU A 47 -16.16 5.46 -11.63
CA LEU A 47 -17.14 4.46 -11.18
C LEU A 47 -16.46 3.17 -10.68
N PRO A 48 -15.50 2.55 -11.41
CA PRO A 48 -14.76 1.40 -10.87
C PRO A 48 -14.04 1.73 -9.56
N TRP A 49 -13.45 2.92 -9.46
CA TRP A 49 -12.79 3.37 -8.22
C TRP A 49 -13.79 3.50 -7.05
N ALA A 50 -14.96 4.12 -7.27
CA ALA A 50 -15.96 4.32 -6.24
C ALA A 50 -16.55 2.98 -5.75
N ILE A 51 -16.83 2.05 -6.66
CA ILE A 51 -17.33 0.71 -6.33
C ILE A 51 -16.27 -0.09 -5.57
N SER A 52 -15.00 -0.03 -6.00
CA SER A 52 -13.89 -0.67 -5.29
C SER A 52 -13.81 -0.14 -3.86
N ARG A 53 -13.83 1.19 -3.68
CA ARG A 53 -13.71 1.81 -2.36
C ARG A 53 -14.86 1.44 -1.41
N TRP A 54 -16.09 1.42 -1.93
CA TRP A 54 -17.26 1.01 -1.15
C TRP A 54 -17.18 -0.46 -0.73
N THR A 55 -16.77 -1.33 -1.67
CA THR A 55 -16.58 -2.76 -1.43
C THR A 55 -15.50 -3.00 -0.36
N ASP A 56 -14.35 -2.35 -0.48
CA ASP A 56 -13.16 -2.56 0.37
C ASP A 56 -13.29 -1.94 1.79
N ALA A 57 -14.32 -1.13 2.06
CA ALA A 57 -14.59 -0.65 3.42
C ALA A 57 -15.96 -1.10 3.94
N ILE A 58 -17.02 -0.48 3.42
CA ILE A 58 -18.34 -0.55 4.05
C ILE A 58 -18.92 -1.96 3.91
N LEU A 59 -18.86 -2.52 2.69
CA LEU A 59 -19.37 -3.87 2.47
C LEU A 59 -18.50 -4.90 3.17
N PHE A 60 -17.17 -4.81 3.05
CA PHE A 60 -16.25 -5.77 3.67
C PHE A 60 -16.42 -5.82 5.19
N ASP A 61 -16.40 -4.68 5.88
CA ASP A 61 -16.59 -4.63 7.33
C ASP A 61 -17.94 -5.24 7.75
N LEU A 62 -19.02 -4.91 7.04
CA LEU A 62 -20.34 -5.47 7.31
C LEU A 62 -20.35 -7.00 7.13
N VAL A 63 -19.77 -7.49 6.04
CA VAL A 63 -19.69 -8.94 5.75
C VAL A 63 -18.85 -9.65 6.80
N VAL A 64 -17.70 -9.10 7.19
CA VAL A 64 -16.84 -9.70 8.23
C VAL A 64 -17.56 -9.75 9.57
N ARG A 65 -18.23 -8.67 9.98
CA ARG A 65 -19.02 -8.64 11.23
C ARG A 65 -20.12 -9.69 11.23
N VAL A 66 -20.83 -9.84 10.12
CA VAL A 66 -21.89 -10.85 9.98
C VAL A 66 -21.29 -12.26 9.97
N ALA A 67 -20.25 -12.51 9.18
CA ALA A 67 -19.65 -13.82 9.02
C ALA A 67 -18.93 -14.29 10.29
N LEU A 68 -18.02 -13.47 10.85
CA LEU A 68 -17.24 -13.81 12.05
C LEU A 68 -18.06 -13.67 13.33
N GLY A 69 -19.03 -12.75 13.38
CA GLY A 69 -19.99 -12.67 14.49
C GLY A 69 -20.90 -13.90 14.59
N SER A 70 -20.99 -14.69 13.51
CA SER A 70 -21.83 -15.89 13.41
C SER A 70 -21.03 -17.20 13.39
N ALA A 71 -19.69 -17.18 13.43
CA ALA A 71 -18.84 -18.37 13.23
C ALA A 71 -17.92 -18.68 14.45
N PRO A 72 -17.88 -19.93 14.95
CA PRO A 72 -16.84 -20.39 15.86
C PRO A 72 -15.53 -20.71 15.09
N GLY A 73 -14.39 -20.31 15.66
CA GLY A 73 -13.16 -20.02 14.92
C GLY A 73 -12.24 -21.17 14.54
N ASP A 74 -11.42 -20.91 13.51
CA ASP A 74 -9.99 -21.26 13.39
C ASP A 74 -9.39 -20.59 12.11
N LEU A 75 -8.14 -20.11 12.17
CA LEU A 75 -7.41 -19.51 11.03
C LEU A 75 -5.92 -19.95 11.01
N PRO A 76 -5.32 -20.35 9.86
CA PRO A 76 -3.91 -20.75 9.75
C PRO A 76 -2.99 -19.77 8.96
N GLY A 77 -1.67 -19.81 9.22
CA GLY A 77 -0.56 -19.14 8.49
C GLY A 77 0.42 -20.15 7.84
N GLU A 78 1.50 -19.85 7.10
CA GLU A 78 2.28 -18.65 6.72
C GLU A 78 3.32 -19.08 5.61
N ALA A 79 3.95 -18.16 4.83
CA ALA A 79 5.15 -18.44 4.00
C ALA A 79 5.85 -17.16 3.44
N LEU A 80 7.20 -17.05 3.47
CA LEU A 80 8.00 -16.19 2.56
C LEU A 80 9.55 -16.37 2.66
N GLU A 81 10.30 -16.34 1.53
CA GLU A 81 11.74 -15.98 1.43
C GLU A 81 12.19 -15.69 -0.04
N ILE A 82 12.29 -14.41 -0.48
CA ILE A 82 12.96 -13.98 -1.76
C ILE A 82 13.63 -12.57 -1.64
N ALA A 83 13.62 -11.88 -0.49
CA ALA A 83 13.81 -10.42 -0.34
C ALA A 83 15.12 -9.79 -0.87
N ARG A 84 16.24 -10.50 -0.69
CA ARG A 84 17.52 -9.88 -0.33
C ARG A 84 18.38 -9.29 -1.46
N MET A 85 18.08 -9.52 -2.73
CA MET A 85 19.05 -9.26 -3.83
C MET A 85 18.65 -8.18 -4.84
N ALA A 86 17.64 -7.36 -4.56
CA ALA A 86 17.13 -6.37 -5.51
C ALA A 86 17.27 -4.94 -4.98
N GLU A 87 17.42 -3.98 -5.90
CA GLU A 87 17.36 -2.55 -5.61
C GLU A 87 15.97 -2.00 -6.02
N PRO A 88 15.45 -0.95 -5.36
CA PRO A 88 14.16 -0.36 -5.73
C PRO A 88 14.21 0.29 -7.11
N GLU A 89 13.25 -0.03 -7.98
CA GLU A 89 13.09 0.55 -9.31
C GLU A 89 12.41 1.93 -9.26
N THR A 90 11.75 2.27 -8.15
CA THR A 90 10.97 3.50 -8.02
C THR A 90 11.83 4.77 -8.11
N LYS A 91 11.54 5.58 -9.13
CA LYS A 91 12.22 6.85 -9.42
C LYS A 91 11.66 8.01 -8.61
N GLU A 92 12.45 9.10 -8.51
CA GLU A 92 12.06 10.23 -7.67
C GLU A 92 10.96 10.97 -8.41
N LYS A 93 9.87 11.24 -7.71
CA LYS A 93 8.74 11.89 -8.33
C LYS A 93 7.98 12.70 -7.30
N ALA A 94 7.90 14.00 -7.53
CA ALA A 94 7.04 14.90 -6.80
C ALA A 94 5.72 15.11 -7.54
N ASP A 95 4.70 15.52 -6.80
CA ASP A 95 3.47 16.09 -7.35
C ASP A 95 3.37 17.55 -6.89
N PRO A 96 3.58 18.54 -7.78
CA PRO A 96 3.51 19.96 -7.42
C PRO A 96 2.14 20.40 -6.89
N LEU A 97 1.10 19.60 -7.13
CA LEU A 97 -0.26 19.85 -6.67
C LEU A 97 -0.63 18.97 -5.47
N ASP A 98 0.35 18.33 -4.82
CA ASP A 98 0.06 17.53 -3.62
C ASP A 98 -0.58 18.41 -2.53
N PRO A 99 -1.80 18.08 -2.08
CA PRO A 99 -2.53 18.93 -1.13
C PRO A 99 -1.91 18.94 0.27
N GLN A 100 -1.01 17.99 0.58
CA GLN A 100 -0.30 17.93 1.85
C GLN A 100 1.11 18.53 1.75
N GLY A 101 1.53 18.99 0.57
CA GLY A 101 2.86 19.55 0.33
C GLY A 101 3.99 18.52 0.46
N LEU A 102 3.70 17.23 0.31
CA LEU A 102 4.70 16.17 0.44
C LEU A 102 5.61 16.13 -0.79
N ALA A 103 6.92 16.03 -0.55
CA ALA A 103 7.94 16.00 -1.58
C ALA A 103 9.01 14.94 -1.27
N PRO A 104 9.71 14.41 -2.30
CA PRO A 104 10.84 13.53 -2.10
C PRO A 104 11.88 14.11 -1.13
N GLY A 105 12.43 13.25 -0.27
CA GLY A 105 13.40 13.63 0.77
C GLY A 105 12.79 14.00 2.13
N MET A 106 11.47 14.18 2.23
CA MET A 106 10.81 14.42 3.52
C MET A 106 10.75 13.14 4.36
N THR A 107 11.05 13.23 5.66
CA THR A 107 10.83 12.12 6.60
C THR A 107 9.37 12.11 7.04
N VAL A 108 8.71 10.97 6.91
CA VAL A 108 7.29 10.80 7.24
C VAL A 108 7.02 9.47 7.94
N SER A 109 5.92 9.39 8.67
CA SER A 109 5.27 8.12 9.03
C SER A 109 3.97 7.93 8.26
N VAL A 110 3.70 6.68 7.90
CA VAL A 110 2.44 6.25 7.28
C VAL A 110 1.73 5.27 8.20
N THR A 111 0.46 5.52 8.50
CA THR A 111 -0.37 4.68 9.37
C THR A 111 -1.71 4.42 8.71
N PRO A 112 -2.21 3.18 8.66
CA PRO A 112 -3.56 2.93 8.15
C PRO A 112 -4.62 3.67 8.97
N ASP A 113 -5.63 4.22 8.30
CA ASP A 113 -6.82 4.72 8.98
C ASP A 113 -7.65 3.54 9.50
N GLY A 114 -7.98 3.55 10.79
CA GLY A 114 -8.76 2.50 11.45
C GLY A 114 -8.29 2.23 12.88
N ASP A 115 -8.95 1.27 13.53
CA ASP A 115 -8.74 0.86 14.92
C ASP A 115 -7.94 -0.44 15.07
N GLY A 116 -7.41 -0.98 13.96
CA GLY A 116 -6.67 -2.25 13.93
C GLY A 116 -5.35 -2.29 14.70
N GLY A 117 -4.95 -1.20 15.36
CA GLY A 117 -3.68 -1.11 16.09
C GLY A 117 -2.45 -1.33 15.20
N ASP A 118 -2.60 -1.08 13.90
CA ASP A 118 -1.53 -1.24 12.93
C ASP A 118 -0.37 -0.30 13.27
N PRO A 119 0.87 -0.80 13.29
CA PRO A 119 2.03 0.02 13.62
C PRO A 119 2.27 1.05 12.50
N GLU A 120 2.81 2.21 12.89
CA GLU A 120 3.27 3.21 11.94
C GLU A 120 4.51 2.73 11.17
N VAL A 121 4.59 3.10 9.90
CA VAL A 121 5.73 2.81 9.04
C VAL A 121 6.42 4.12 8.69
N GLY A 122 7.56 4.39 9.32
CA GLY A 122 8.42 5.54 9.02
C GLY A 122 9.27 5.37 7.77
N GLY A 123 9.65 6.45 7.10
CA GLY A 123 10.60 6.41 5.99
C GLY A 123 10.78 7.77 5.33
N ILE A 124 11.63 7.80 4.30
CA ILE A 124 11.91 9.01 3.52
C ILE A 124 11.04 8.98 2.27
N VAL A 125 10.23 10.01 2.02
CA VAL A 125 9.41 10.12 0.83
C VAL A 125 10.28 9.99 -0.42
N ARG A 126 9.90 9.07 -1.31
CA ARG A 126 10.60 8.77 -2.56
C ARG A 126 9.78 9.15 -3.77
N MET A 127 8.47 8.90 -3.70
CA MET A 127 7.50 9.26 -4.72
C MET A 127 6.21 9.72 -4.05
N VAL A 128 5.62 10.79 -4.60
CA VAL A 128 4.25 11.19 -4.32
C VAL A 128 3.51 11.34 -5.64
N THR A 129 2.28 10.84 -5.65
CA THR A 129 1.29 11.03 -6.70
C THR A 129 -0.06 11.27 -6.05
N ARG A 130 -1.05 11.67 -6.85
CA ARG A 130 -2.45 11.78 -6.43
C ARG A 130 -2.95 10.59 -5.60
N ASP A 131 -2.59 9.36 -5.98
CA ASP A 131 -3.23 8.15 -5.42
C ASP A 131 -2.28 7.26 -4.60
N THR A 132 -0.97 7.48 -4.70
CA THR A 132 0.06 6.64 -4.06
C THR A 132 1.20 7.50 -3.50
N ILE A 133 1.67 7.13 -2.31
CA ILE A 133 2.93 7.58 -1.71
C ILE A 133 3.88 6.39 -1.59
N ALA A 134 5.16 6.60 -1.88
CA ALA A 134 6.21 5.60 -1.65
C ALA A 134 7.31 6.18 -0.77
N ILE A 135 7.75 5.39 0.22
CA ILE A 135 8.80 5.76 1.17
C ILE A 135 9.98 4.79 1.06
N LEU A 136 11.20 5.33 1.09
CA LEU A 136 12.41 4.54 1.27
C LEU A 136 12.62 4.22 2.74
N ARG A 137 13.08 2.99 2.98
CA ARG A 137 13.49 2.49 4.28
C ARG A 137 14.73 1.64 4.11
N ASP A 138 15.64 1.77 5.06
CA ASP A 138 16.78 0.87 5.18
C ASP A 138 16.54 -0.10 6.34
N ASP A 139 16.80 -1.38 6.10
CA ASP A 139 16.71 -2.44 7.09
C ASP A 139 17.91 -3.37 6.96
N GLU A 140 18.51 -3.78 8.07
CA GLU A 140 19.73 -4.60 8.08
C GLU A 140 19.55 -5.97 7.39
N GLN A 141 18.33 -6.52 7.37
CA GLN A 141 18.06 -7.86 6.84
C GLN A 141 17.75 -7.85 5.35
N VAL A 142 17.17 -6.77 4.83
CA VAL A 142 16.66 -6.69 3.45
C VAL A 142 17.26 -5.56 2.61
N GLY A 143 18.11 -4.72 3.19
CA GLY A 143 18.71 -3.56 2.52
C GLY A 143 17.72 -2.40 2.37
N SER A 144 17.94 -1.59 1.35
CA SER A 144 17.04 -0.46 1.04
C SER A 144 15.80 -0.95 0.28
N VAL A 145 14.62 -0.70 0.84
CA VAL A 145 13.33 -1.06 0.26
C VAL A 145 12.46 0.17 0.06
N CYS A 146 11.68 0.19 -1.02
CA CYS A 146 10.69 1.23 -1.27
C CYS A 146 9.29 0.67 -0.99
N VAL A 147 8.61 1.21 0.02
CA VAL A 147 7.29 0.74 0.45
C VAL A 147 6.22 1.72 -0.04
N HIS A 148 5.26 1.21 -0.79
CA HIS A 148 4.18 1.95 -1.45
C HIS A 148 2.87 1.78 -0.71
N PHE A 149 2.19 2.89 -0.43
CA PHE A 149 0.87 2.93 0.22
C PHE A 149 -0.10 3.77 -0.62
N PRO A 150 -1.40 3.42 -0.66
CA PRO A 150 -2.38 4.29 -1.26
C PRO A 150 -2.60 5.52 -0.38
N ARG A 151 -2.95 6.67 -0.99
CA ARG A 151 -3.22 7.91 -0.26
C ARG A 151 -4.52 7.84 0.55
N VAL A 152 -5.53 7.12 0.04
CA VAL A 152 -6.83 6.98 0.70
C VAL A 152 -6.80 5.79 1.66
N GLY A 153 -7.29 6.00 2.88
CA GLY A 153 -7.30 4.99 3.94
C GLY A 153 -5.99 4.90 4.73
N TYR A 154 -5.08 5.86 4.52
CA TYR A 154 -3.82 5.97 5.24
C TYR A 154 -3.56 7.43 5.58
N ARG A 155 -3.08 7.64 6.81
CA ARG A 155 -2.58 8.91 7.30
C ARG A 155 -1.08 9.00 7.06
N VAL A 156 -0.64 10.15 6.56
CA VAL A 156 0.77 10.49 6.44
C VAL A 156 1.06 11.68 7.36
N SER A 157 2.08 11.56 8.20
CA SER A 157 2.51 12.61 9.13
C SER A 157 3.99 12.92 8.90
N ALA A 158 4.36 14.20 8.83
CA ALA A 158 5.77 14.60 8.82
C ALA A 158 6.42 14.35 10.19
N ILE A 159 7.70 13.98 10.19
CA ILE A 159 8.53 13.74 11.39
C ILE A 159 9.70 14.71 11.40
#